data_AF-A0AAW6WKW1-F1
#
_entry.id   AF-A0AAW6WKW1-F1
#
_cell.length_a   1.000
_cell.length_b   1.000
_cell.length_c   1.000
_cell.angle_alpha   90.00
_cell.angle_beta   90.00
_cell.angle_gamma   90.00
#
_symmetry.space_group_name_H-M   'P 1'
#
loop_
_entity.id
_entity.type
_entity.pdbx_description
1 polymer ?
#
loop_
_entity_poly.entity_id
_entity_poly.type
_entity_poly.pdbx_seq_one_letter_code
_entity_poly.pdbx_strand_id
1 'polypeptide(L)'
;MNITLADLRTANLARQEEWCPDQKPDLSFRGNELAGEIGETIEAAVQVLILSTLAGRASNLIKKLERERHGWIGSRVTAADLAEELGDIVICCDLVAITAGISLQEAVVAKFNATSEKNGLTVQLSPQPVSVKMLEWKQRDEYYQSALDDFQGLYVASEAGWRHTSFGSWHEAIGLDEAKAAAQADYESRIRSALAVETGQ
;
A
#
# COMPACT_ATOMS: atom_id res chain seq x y z
N MET A 1 13.38 -8.66 -25.37
CA MET A 1 13.23 -10.12 -25.58
C MET A 1 11.86 -10.32 -26.19
N ASN A 2 11.76 -10.89 -27.39
CA ASN A 2 10.47 -11.15 -28.03
C ASN A 2 10.04 -12.58 -27.70
N ILE A 3 8.85 -12.73 -27.12
CA ILE A 3 8.23 -14.03 -26.83
C ILE A 3 7.19 -14.34 -27.92
N THR A 4 7.12 -15.60 -28.36
CA THR A 4 6.08 -16.09 -29.27
C THR A 4 5.01 -16.88 -28.52
N LEU A 5 3.85 -17.09 -29.16
CA LEU A 5 2.81 -17.97 -28.60
C LEU A 5 3.27 -19.43 -28.48
N ALA A 6 4.26 -19.86 -29.28
CA ALA A 6 4.85 -21.19 -29.17
C ALA A 6 5.69 -21.31 -27.89
N ASP A 7 6.45 -20.26 -27.54
CA ASP A 7 7.24 -20.22 -26.30
C ASP A 7 6.32 -20.26 -25.07
N LEU A 8 5.23 -19.48 -25.09
CA LEU A 8 4.21 -19.50 -24.03
C LEU A 8 3.57 -20.87 -23.88
N ARG A 9 3.23 -21.54 -24.98
CA ARG A 9 2.67 -22.89 -24.96
C ARG A 9 3.64 -23.90 -24.33
N THR A 10 4.91 -23.85 -24.71
CA THR A 10 5.95 -24.72 -24.14
C THR A 10 6.09 -24.51 -22.65
N ALA A 11 6.15 -23.25 -22.19
CA ALA A 11 6.22 -22.91 -20.77
C ALA A 11 4.98 -23.39 -19.98
N ASN A 12 3.77 -23.19 -20.53
CA ASN A 12 2.53 -23.64 -19.89
C ASN A 12 2.46 -25.17 -19.77
N LEU A 13 2.92 -25.91 -20.77
CA LEU A 13 2.98 -27.38 -20.71
C LEU A 13 3.96 -27.85 -19.62
N ALA A 14 5.14 -27.26 -19.54
CA ALA A 14 6.12 -27.58 -18.49
C ALA A 14 5.55 -27.29 -17.09
N ARG A 15 5.01 -26.09 -16.88
CA ARG A 15 4.36 -25.70 -15.61
C ARG A 15 3.20 -26.61 -15.23
N GLN A 16 2.47 -27.13 -16.23
CA GLN A 16 1.34 -28.02 -15.97
C GLN A 16 1.78 -29.38 -15.41
N GLU A 17 2.90 -29.94 -15.89
CA GLU A 17 3.44 -31.18 -15.33
C GLU A 17 3.95 -30.97 -13.89
N GLU A 18 4.46 -29.79 -13.56
CA GLU A 18 4.88 -29.43 -12.20
C GLU A 18 3.69 -29.24 -11.25
N TRP A 19 2.63 -28.55 -11.70
CA TRP A 19 1.52 -28.17 -10.85
C TRP A 19 0.50 -29.31 -10.65
N CYS A 20 0.22 -30.11 -11.68
CA CYS A 20 -0.72 -31.22 -11.56
C CYS A 20 -0.12 -32.52 -12.12
N PRO A 21 0.84 -33.14 -11.41
CA PRO A 21 1.53 -34.34 -11.88
C PRO A 21 0.60 -35.56 -11.99
N ASP A 22 -0.41 -35.65 -11.12
CA ASP A 22 -1.27 -36.84 -10.99
C ASP A 22 -2.59 -36.75 -11.77
N GLN A 23 -3.07 -35.53 -12.05
CA GLN A 23 -4.34 -35.31 -12.75
C GLN A 23 -4.27 -34.06 -13.61
N LYS A 24 -4.30 -34.24 -14.93
CA LYS A 24 -4.32 -33.11 -15.86
C LYS A 24 -5.71 -32.46 -15.84
N PRO A 25 -5.81 -31.13 -15.70
CA PRO A 25 -7.08 -30.41 -15.73
C PRO A 25 -7.77 -30.63 -17.08
N ASP A 26 -9.07 -30.93 -17.01
CA ASP A 26 -9.90 -31.15 -18.18
C ASP A 26 -10.35 -29.82 -18.81
N LEU A 27 -11.02 -29.91 -19.95
CA LEU A 27 -11.51 -28.72 -20.66
C LEU A 27 -12.46 -27.89 -19.79
N SER A 28 -13.29 -28.54 -18.97
CA SER A 28 -14.25 -27.87 -18.10
C SER A 28 -13.54 -27.00 -17.07
N PHE A 29 -12.51 -27.55 -16.41
CA PHE A 29 -11.69 -26.81 -15.47
C PHE A 29 -10.99 -25.62 -16.13
N ARG A 30 -10.36 -25.84 -17.29
CA ARG A 30 -9.70 -24.74 -18.05
C ARG A 30 -10.66 -23.64 -18.47
N GLY A 31 -11.88 -24.02 -18.87
CA GLY A 31 -12.93 -23.07 -19.19
C GLY A 31 -13.35 -22.23 -17.98
N ASN A 32 -13.45 -22.85 -16.80
CA ASN A 32 -13.76 -22.17 -15.56
C ASN A 32 -12.61 -21.26 -15.09
N GLU A 33 -11.35 -21.69 -15.20
CA GLU A 33 -10.18 -20.85 -14.92
C GLU A 33 -10.23 -19.58 -15.79
N LEU A 34 -10.41 -19.73 -17.11
CA LEU A 34 -10.56 -18.59 -18.02
C LEU A 34 -11.70 -17.65 -17.62
N ALA A 35 -12.87 -18.21 -17.28
CA ALA A 35 -14.02 -17.42 -16.86
C ALA A 35 -13.76 -16.67 -15.54
N GLY A 36 -13.03 -17.28 -14.60
CA GLY A 36 -12.59 -16.64 -13.35
C GLY A 36 -11.69 -15.44 -13.60
N GLU A 37 -10.62 -15.64 -14.39
CA GLU A 37 -9.65 -14.58 -14.74
C GLU A 37 -10.32 -13.40 -15.49
N ILE A 38 -11.26 -13.71 -16.40
CA ILE A 38 -12.09 -12.69 -17.07
C ILE A 38 -12.99 -11.98 -16.04
N GLY A 39 -13.60 -12.73 -15.12
CA GLY A 39 -14.45 -12.21 -14.06
C GLY A 39 -13.71 -11.20 -13.17
N GLU A 40 -12.51 -11.54 -12.71
CA GLU A 40 -11.65 -10.65 -11.92
C GLU A 40 -11.27 -9.38 -12.69
N THR A 41 -10.95 -9.52 -13.98
CA THR A 41 -10.67 -8.36 -14.86
C THR A 41 -11.91 -7.46 -14.99
N ILE A 42 -13.10 -8.05 -15.16
CA ILE A 42 -14.37 -7.31 -15.24
C ILE A 42 -14.70 -6.65 -13.91
N GLU A 43 -14.45 -7.30 -12.78
CA GLU A 43 -14.67 -6.74 -11.46
C GLU A 43 -13.85 -5.45 -11.28
N ALA A 44 -12.55 -5.49 -11.59
CA ALA A 44 -11.70 -4.32 -11.58
C ALA A 44 -12.24 -3.20 -12.51
N ALA A 45 -12.71 -3.56 -13.71
CA ALA A 45 -13.31 -2.60 -14.64
C ALA A 45 -14.62 -1.99 -14.12
N VAL A 46 -15.47 -2.77 -13.46
CA VAL A 46 -16.74 -2.31 -12.86
C VAL A 46 -16.46 -1.34 -11.73
N GLN A 47 -15.46 -1.58 -10.89
CA GLN A 47 -15.07 -0.64 -9.82
C GLN A 47 -14.70 0.75 -10.39
N VAL A 48 -13.97 0.81 -11.52
CA VAL A 48 -13.65 2.07 -12.21
C VAL A 48 -14.90 2.78 -12.74
N LEU A 49 -15.88 2.04 -13.26
CA LEU A 49 -17.15 2.59 -13.73
C LEU A 49 -18.01 3.14 -12.58
N ILE A 50 -18.02 2.45 -11.44
CA ILE A 50 -18.70 2.91 -10.22
C ILE A 50 -18.07 4.23 -9.75
N LEU A 51 -16.74 4.31 -9.65
CA LEU A 51 -16.03 5.53 -9.29
C LEU A 51 -16.41 6.71 -10.20
N SER A 52 -16.49 6.47 -11.51
CA SER A 52 -16.91 7.50 -12.48
C SER A 52 -18.34 8.01 -12.23
N THR A 53 -19.24 7.11 -11.85
CA THR A 53 -20.63 7.44 -11.53
C THR A 53 -20.71 8.30 -10.26
N LEU A 54 -19.99 7.92 -9.21
CA LEU A 54 -19.95 8.64 -7.92
C LEU A 54 -19.32 10.03 -8.07
N ALA A 55 -18.22 10.15 -8.81
CA ALA A 55 -17.60 11.44 -9.12
C ALA A 55 -18.56 12.39 -9.86
N GLY A 56 -19.37 11.85 -10.79
CA GLY A 56 -20.44 12.60 -11.46
C GLY A 56 -21.54 13.07 -10.51
N ARG A 57 -21.96 12.20 -9.57
CA ARG A 57 -22.94 12.54 -8.53
C ARG A 57 -22.43 13.67 -7.62
N ALA A 58 -21.22 13.53 -7.06
CA ALA A 58 -20.59 14.56 -6.22
C ALA A 58 -20.48 15.91 -6.95
N SER A 59 -20.04 15.91 -8.21
CA SER A 59 -19.96 17.12 -9.04
C SER A 59 -21.33 17.80 -9.21
N ASN A 60 -22.39 17.02 -9.38
CA ASN A 60 -23.75 17.54 -9.48
C ASN A 60 -24.26 18.12 -8.15
N LEU A 61 -23.88 17.55 -7.01
CA LEU A 61 -24.20 18.08 -5.69
C LEU A 61 -23.45 19.38 -5.40
N ILE A 62 -22.16 19.46 -5.69
CA ILE A 62 -21.37 20.71 -5.59
C ILE A 62 -22.04 21.83 -6.40
N LYS A 63 -22.44 21.54 -7.64
CA LYS A 63 -23.18 22.49 -8.48
C LYS A 63 -24.51 22.95 -7.84
N LYS A 64 -25.18 22.12 -7.05
CA LYS A 64 -26.42 22.50 -6.34
C LYS A 64 -26.13 23.34 -5.09
N LEU A 65 -25.07 23.02 -4.34
CA LEU A 65 -24.59 23.83 -3.20
C LEU A 65 -24.17 25.24 -3.63
N GLU A 66 -23.40 25.35 -4.71
CA GLU A 66 -22.96 26.64 -5.23
C GLU A 66 -24.14 27.47 -5.74
N ARG A 67 -25.15 26.83 -6.34
CA ARG A 67 -26.40 27.52 -6.72
C ARG A 67 -27.11 28.12 -5.51
N GLU A 68 -27.12 27.41 -4.39
CA GLU A 68 -27.68 27.91 -3.14
C GLU A 68 -26.90 29.11 -2.60
N ARG A 69 -25.57 28.97 -2.51
CA ARG A 69 -24.66 30.02 -2.04
C ARG A 69 -24.78 31.31 -2.85
N HIS A 70 -24.97 31.19 -4.17
CA HIS A 70 -25.07 32.32 -5.07
C HIS A 70 -26.51 32.80 -5.33
N GLY A 71 -27.53 32.18 -4.73
CA GLY A 71 -28.93 32.56 -4.91
C GLY A 71 -29.49 32.25 -6.31
N TRP A 72 -28.86 31.34 -7.05
CA TRP A 72 -29.28 30.96 -8.41
C TRP A 72 -30.50 30.03 -8.38
N ILE A 73 -31.34 30.11 -9.40
CA ILE A 73 -32.58 29.30 -9.48
C ILE A 73 -32.23 27.81 -9.67
N GLY A 74 -32.93 26.92 -8.97
CA GLY A 74 -32.84 25.47 -9.15
C GLY A 74 -32.96 24.64 -7.87
N SER A 75 -32.84 23.32 -7.99
CA SER A 75 -32.86 22.38 -6.86
C SER A 75 -31.67 22.56 -5.90
N ARG A 76 -31.91 22.28 -4.61
CA ARG A 76 -31.00 22.46 -3.47
C ARG A 76 -30.60 21.12 -2.86
N VAL A 77 -29.44 21.07 -2.22
CA VAL A 77 -28.91 19.92 -1.47
C VAL A 77 -28.10 20.43 -0.29
N THR A 78 -27.86 19.57 0.68
CA THR A 78 -27.11 19.89 1.88
C THR A 78 -25.64 19.49 1.75
N ALA A 79 -24.79 20.01 2.65
CA ALA A 79 -23.41 19.55 2.75
C ALA A 79 -23.32 18.07 3.18
N ALA A 80 -24.33 17.55 3.88
CA ALA A 80 -24.41 16.14 4.25
C ALA A 80 -24.56 15.25 3.01
N ASP A 81 -25.40 15.65 2.04
CA ASP A 81 -25.57 14.91 0.78
C ASP A 81 -24.23 14.82 0.02
N LEU A 82 -23.44 15.91 0.01
CA LEU A 82 -22.12 15.90 -0.61
C LEU A 82 -21.12 15.01 0.16
N ALA A 83 -21.17 15.03 1.48
CA ALA A 83 -20.28 14.21 2.32
C ALA A 83 -20.51 12.70 2.09
N GLU A 84 -21.76 12.27 1.90
CA GLU A 84 -22.12 10.89 1.56
C GLU A 84 -21.46 10.45 0.24
N GLU A 85 -21.61 11.23 -0.83
CA GLU A 85 -20.99 10.88 -2.13
C GLU A 85 -19.47 10.91 -2.10
N LEU A 86 -18.87 11.86 -1.35
CA LEU A 86 -17.41 11.90 -1.19
C LEU A 86 -16.92 10.67 -0.41
N GLY A 87 -17.69 10.18 0.57
CA GLY A 87 -17.44 8.92 1.26
C GLY A 87 -17.45 7.73 0.31
N ASP A 88 -18.48 7.60 -0.52
CA ASP A 88 -18.58 6.53 -1.52
C ASP A 88 -17.40 6.53 -2.49
N ILE A 89 -16.92 7.70 -2.92
CA ILE A 89 -15.73 7.85 -3.77
C ILE A 89 -14.49 7.28 -3.08
N VAL A 90 -14.25 7.64 -1.82
CA VAL A 90 -13.08 7.15 -1.06
C VAL A 90 -13.15 5.64 -0.88
N ILE A 91 -14.32 5.10 -0.54
CA ILE A 91 -14.52 3.65 -0.42
C ILE A 91 -14.22 2.93 -1.73
N CYS A 92 -14.72 3.44 -2.86
CA CYS A 92 -14.46 2.81 -4.16
C CYS A 92 -12.98 2.88 -4.56
N CYS A 93 -12.29 3.98 -4.26
CA CYS A 93 -10.84 4.07 -4.46
C CYS A 93 -10.09 3.01 -3.63
N ASP A 94 -10.52 2.75 -2.41
CA ASP A 94 -9.91 1.74 -1.53
C ASP A 94 -10.15 0.31 -2.03
N LEU A 95 -11.36 0.00 -2.52
CA LEU A 95 -11.65 -1.29 -3.17
C LEU A 95 -10.74 -1.55 -4.38
N VAL A 96 -10.53 -0.54 -5.23
CA VAL A 96 -9.58 -0.64 -6.36
C VAL A 96 -8.15 -0.87 -5.86
N ALA A 97 -7.75 -0.18 -4.78
CA ALA A 97 -6.42 -0.34 -4.21
C ALA A 97 -6.21 -1.76 -3.65
N ILE A 98 -7.20 -2.33 -2.96
CA ILE A 98 -7.20 -3.72 -2.48
C ILE A 98 -7.00 -4.68 -3.65
N THR A 99 -7.83 -4.59 -4.70
CA THR A 99 -7.71 -5.46 -5.88
C THR A 99 -6.36 -5.31 -6.59
N ALA A 100 -5.76 -4.12 -6.58
CA ALA A 100 -4.46 -3.86 -7.18
C ALA A 100 -3.25 -4.20 -6.27
N GLY A 101 -3.47 -4.62 -5.02
CA GLY A 101 -2.40 -4.84 -4.05
C GLY A 101 -1.66 -3.57 -3.62
N ILE A 102 -2.35 -2.42 -3.61
CA ILE A 102 -1.80 -1.10 -3.30
C ILE A 102 -2.27 -0.66 -1.90
N SER A 103 -1.34 -0.20 -1.06
CA SER A 103 -1.70 0.53 0.16
C SER A 103 -2.15 1.95 -0.19
N LEU A 104 -3.47 2.21 -0.19
CA LEU A 104 -4.02 3.53 -0.51
C LEU A 104 -3.50 4.61 0.46
N GLN A 105 -3.36 4.28 1.74
CA GLN A 105 -2.80 5.18 2.75
C GLN A 105 -1.37 5.64 2.40
N GLU A 106 -0.49 4.70 2.07
CA GLU A 106 0.90 5.01 1.73
C GLU A 106 0.98 5.82 0.44
N ALA A 107 0.18 5.47 -0.57
CA ALA A 107 0.10 6.21 -1.82
C ALA A 107 -0.35 7.67 -1.61
N VAL A 108 -1.35 7.90 -0.75
CA VAL A 108 -1.83 9.25 -0.39
C VAL A 108 -0.74 10.04 0.34
N VAL A 109 -0.09 9.46 1.36
CA VAL A 109 0.98 10.12 2.11
C VAL A 109 2.14 10.50 1.19
N ALA A 110 2.61 9.55 0.37
CA ALA A 110 3.70 9.78 -0.57
C ALA A 110 3.36 10.89 -1.57
N LYS A 111 2.15 10.86 -2.16
CA LYS A 111 1.71 11.86 -3.14
C LYS A 111 1.56 13.25 -2.52
N PHE A 112 1.00 13.33 -1.32
CA PHE A 112 0.86 14.59 -0.59
C PHE A 112 2.23 15.21 -0.31
N ASN A 113 3.15 14.45 0.27
CA ASN A 113 4.49 14.93 0.65
C ASN A 113 5.32 15.33 -0.57
N ALA A 114 5.29 14.54 -1.65
CA ALA A 114 5.95 14.90 -2.91
C ALA A 114 5.40 16.20 -3.51
N THR A 115 4.10 16.48 -3.33
CA THR A 115 3.50 17.74 -3.79
C THR A 115 3.91 18.91 -2.91
N SER A 116 3.97 18.72 -1.59
CA SER A 116 4.48 19.72 -0.66
C SER A 116 5.93 20.10 -0.95
N GLU A 117 6.81 19.11 -1.11
CA GLU A 117 8.22 19.32 -1.44
C GLU A 117 8.38 20.08 -2.76
N LYS A 118 7.69 19.64 -3.82
CA LYS A 118 7.72 20.29 -5.14
C LYS A 118 7.37 21.78 -5.08
N ASN A 119 6.51 22.19 -4.16
CA ASN A 119 6.03 23.56 -4.02
C ASN A 119 6.68 24.31 -2.83
N GLY A 120 7.66 23.73 -2.15
CA GLY A 120 8.31 24.34 -0.99
C GLY A 120 7.38 24.54 0.22
N LEU A 121 6.33 23.72 0.35
CA LEU A 121 5.39 23.77 1.47
C LEU A 121 5.95 23.01 2.67
N THR A 122 5.77 23.56 3.88
CA THR A 122 6.28 22.99 5.13
C THR A 122 5.38 21.89 5.71
N VAL A 123 4.16 21.75 5.22
CA VAL A 123 3.17 20.79 5.73
C VAL A 123 3.37 19.45 5.04
N GLN A 124 3.55 18.39 5.84
CA GLN A 124 3.67 17.01 5.38
C GLN A 124 2.80 16.08 6.22
N LEU A 125 2.33 14.99 5.61
CA LEU A 125 1.67 13.90 6.31
C LEU A 125 2.74 12.95 6.88
N SER A 126 2.60 12.60 8.15
CA SER A 126 3.38 11.51 8.74
C SER A 126 2.69 10.18 8.47
N PRO A 127 3.41 9.11 8.06
CA PRO A 127 2.85 7.76 8.09
C PRO A 127 2.39 7.46 9.52
N GLN A 128 1.20 6.87 9.72
CA GLN A 128 0.82 6.48 11.08
C GLN A 128 1.88 5.52 11.67
N PRO A 129 2.28 5.70 12.92
CA PRO A 129 3.13 4.73 13.59
C PRO A 129 2.35 3.43 13.72
N VAL A 130 2.96 2.32 13.29
CA VAL A 130 2.44 1.00 13.66
C VAL A 130 2.71 0.84 15.14
N SER A 131 1.76 0.33 15.92
CA SER A 131 1.96 0.01 17.34
C SER A 131 2.91 -1.19 17.46
N VAL A 132 4.19 -0.94 17.20
CA VAL A 132 5.25 -1.92 17.33
C VAL A 132 5.84 -1.78 18.73
N LYS A 133 6.13 -2.92 19.37
CA LYS A 133 6.88 -2.91 20.61
C LYS A 133 8.23 -2.21 20.37
N MET A 134 8.51 -1.15 21.12
CA MET A 134 9.78 -0.42 21.00
C MET A 134 10.99 -1.36 21.18
N LEU A 135 12.08 -1.06 20.46
CA LEU A 135 13.35 -1.75 20.64
C LEU A 135 13.84 -1.56 22.08
N GLU A 136 13.90 -2.66 22.82
CA GLU A 136 14.52 -2.68 24.15
C GLU A 136 16.04 -2.73 23.99
N TRP A 137 16.75 -1.75 24.57
CA TRP A 137 18.20 -1.64 24.43
C TRP A 137 18.94 -2.22 25.64
N LYS A 138 19.94 -3.06 25.38
CA LYS A 138 20.92 -3.52 26.38
C LYS A 138 22.28 -2.90 26.08
N GLN A 139 22.87 -2.27 27.09
CA GLN A 139 24.23 -1.71 26.97
C GLN A 139 25.27 -2.84 26.94
N ARG A 140 26.25 -2.70 26.05
CA ARG A 140 27.39 -3.59 25.85
C ARG A 140 28.62 -2.73 25.59
N ASP A 141 29.49 -2.59 26.59
CA ASP A 141 30.70 -1.78 26.53
C ASP A 141 30.45 -0.38 25.93
N GLU A 142 30.89 -0.15 24.69
CA GLU A 142 30.81 1.13 23.97
C GLU A 142 29.55 1.28 23.06
N TYR A 143 28.64 0.31 23.06
CA TYR A 143 27.44 0.32 22.22
C TYR A 143 26.19 -0.21 22.91
N TYR A 144 25.04 -0.01 22.26
CA TYR A 144 23.74 -0.52 22.67
C TYR A 144 23.22 -1.50 21.63
N GLN A 145 22.63 -2.60 22.08
CA GLN A 145 22.07 -3.65 21.22
C GLN A 145 20.61 -3.90 21.56
N SER A 146 19.75 -4.09 20.56
CA SER A 146 18.34 -4.43 20.79
C SER A 146 18.18 -5.86 21.34
N ALA A 147 17.14 -6.09 22.15
CA ALA A 147 16.91 -7.34 22.87
C ALA A 147 16.05 -8.38 22.11
N LEU A 148 15.68 -8.13 20.86
CA LEU A 148 14.83 -9.03 20.08
C LEU A 148 15.67 -10.15 19.45
N ASP A 149 15.39 -11.39 19.87
CA ASP A 149 16.09 -12.62 19.48
C ASP A 149 15.30 -13.47 18.47
N ASP A 150 14.19 -12.96 17.92
CA ASP A 150 13.38 -13.73 16.98
C ASP A 150 13.20 -13.03 15.62
N PHE A 151 13.72 -13.72 14.60
CA PHE A 151 13.47 -13.61 13.16
C PHE A 151 13.95 -12.38 12.37
N GLN A 152 13.98 -11.16 12.93
CA GLN A 152 14.32 -9.95 12.14
C GLN A 152 15.75 -9.43 12.30
N GLY A 153 16.61 -10.05 13.12
CA GLY A 153 17.99 -9.61 13.35
C GLY A 153 18.12 -8.48 14.39
N LEU A 154 19.35 -8.19 14.80
CA LEU A 154 19.66 -7.28 15.91
C LEU A 154 19.97 -5.88 15.39
N TYR A 155 19.61 -4.86 16.16
CA TYR A 155 20.04 -3.48 15.94
C TYR A 155 21.17 -3.13 16.90
N VAL A 156 22.17 -2.42 16.39
CA VAL A 156 23.26 -1.85 17.18
C VAL A 156 23.26 -0.34 17.00
N ALA A 157 23.38 0.40 18.10
CA ALA A 157 23.49 1.86 18.10
C ALA A 157 24.64 2.31 19.01
N SER A 158 25.38 3.33 18.57
CA SER A 158 26.43 4.03 19.32
C SER A 158 26.37 5.53 19.04
N GLU A 159 27.25 6.32 19.65
CA GLU A 159 27.35 7.75 19.33
C GLU A 159 27.75 8.02 17.88
N ALA A 160 28.41 7.06 17.22
CA ALA A 160 28.85 7.19 15.84
C ALA A 160 27.77 6.83 14.81
N GLY A 161 26.65 6.22 15.24
CA GLY A 161 25.62 5.75 14.30
C GLY A 161 24.89 4.49 14.72
N TRP A 162 24.24 3.84 13.76
CA TRP A 162 23.52 2.58 13.97
C TRP A 162 23.69 1.61 12.81
N ARG A 163 23.35 0.34 13.03
CA ARG A 163 23.28 -0.69 11.98
C ARG A 163 22.33 -1.83 12.33
N HIS A 164 21.92 -2.55 11.30
CA HIS A 164 21.24 -3.84 11.39
C HIS A 164 22.21 -4.99 11.12
N THR A 165 22.22 -6.02 11.97
CA THR A 165 23.25 -7.07 11.91
C THR A 165 23.11 -8.04 10.74
N SER A 166 21.92 -8.18 10.14
CA SER A 166 21.69 -9.17 9.08
C SER A 166 21.80 -8.59 7.67
N PHE A 167 21.73 -7.27 7.49
CA PHE A 167 21.55 -6.67 6.16
C PHE A 167 22.42 -5.45 5.82
N GLY A 168 23.30 -4.92 6.69
CA GLY A 168 24.03 -3.73 6.23
C GLY A 168 25.14 -3.10 7.06
N SER A 169 25.80 -2.19 6.33
CA SER A 169 26.85 -1.24 6.69
C SER A 169 26.43 -0.30 7.82
N TRP A 170 27.40 0.36 8.44
CA TRP A 170 27.13 1.41 9.42
C TRP A 170 26.46 2.63 8.79
N HIS A 171 25.41 3.13 9.44
CA HIS A 171 24.73 4.37 9.13
C HIS A 171 25.15 5.43 10.15
N GLU A 172 25.76 6.52 9.70
CA GLU A 172 26.19 7.63 10.56
C GLU A 172 24.99 8.36 11.17
N ALA A 173 25.08 8.74 12.45
CA ALA A 173 24.11 9.59 13.15
C ALA A 173 24.85 10.50 14.14
N ILE A 174 24.29 11.66 14.49
CA ILE A 174 24.95 12.67 15.33
C ILE A 174 24.54 12.46 16.79
N GLY A 175 24.84 11.27 17.32
CA GLY A 175 24.61 10.93 18.72
C GLY A 175 23.68 9.75 18.95
N LEU A 176 23.72 9.23 20.18
CA LEU A 176 23.11 7.96 20.55
C LEU A 176 21.57 7.97 20.43
N ASP A 177 20.91 9.04 20.79
CA ASP A 177 19.44 9.11 20.77
C ASP A 177 18.92 9.17 19.33
N GLU A 178 19.60 9.90 18.44
CA GLU A 178 19.30 9.93 17.01
C GLU A 178 19.56 8.56 16.37
N ALA A 179 20.66 7.89 16.73
CA ALA A 179 20.97 6.54 16.28
C ALA A 179 19.89 5.52 16.71
N LYS A 180 19.41 5.60 17.95
CA LYS A 180 18.33 4.73 18.46
C LYS A 180 16.99 5.02 17.77
N ALA A 181 16.66 6.29 17.55
CA ALA A 181 15.43 6.69 16.86
C ALA A 181 15.43 6.23 15.39
N ALA A 182 16.56 6.36 14.69
CA ALA A 182 16.71 5.90 13.31
C ALA A 182 16.61 4.36 13.21
N ALA A 183 17.24 3.63 14.14
CA ALA A 183 17.11 2.17 14.23
C ALA A 183 15.65 1.73 14.50
N GLN A 184 14.92 2.45 15.36
CA GLN A 184 13.51 2.21 15.62
C GLN A 184 12.64 2.44 14.36
N ALA A 185 12.92 3.49 13.59
CA ALA A 185 12.19 3.77 12.36
C ALA A 185 12.41 2.69 11.28
N ASP A 186 13.65 2.20 11.11
CA ASP A 186 13.95 1.08 10.20
C ASP A 186 13.22 -0.20 10.63
N TYR A 187 13.22 -0.50 11.93
CA TYR A 187 12.50 -1.63 12.51
C TYR A 187 10.98 -1.58 12.22
N GLU A 188 10.35 -0.43 12.46
CA GLU A 188 8.94 -0.23 12.15
C GLU A 188 8.63 -0.35 10.65
N SER A 189 9.52 0.13 9.79
CA SER A 189 9.38 -0.01 8.34
C SER A 189 9.42 -1.48 7.91
N ARG A 190 10.32 -2.28 8.49
CA ARG A 190 10.43 -3.71 8.16
C ARG A 190 9.21 -4.51 8.62
N ILE A 191 8.67 -4.18 9.79
CA ILE A 191 7.43 -4.81 10.26
C ILE A 191 6.24 -4.45 9.39
N ARG A 192 6.15 -3.18 8.95
CA ARG A 192 5.16 -2.79 7.93
C ARG A 192 5.25 -3.63 6.67
N SER A 193 6.46 -3.76 6.12
CA SER A 193 6.68 -4.57 4.92
C SER A 193 6.35 -6.05 5.14
N ALA A 194 6.66 -6.63 6.31
CA ALA A 194 6.35 -8.02 6.62
C ALA A 194 4.83 -8.27 6.72
N LEU A 195 4.11 -7.39 7.44
CA LEU A 195 2.66 -7.50 7.60
C LEU A 195 1.91 -7.34 6.27
N ALA A 196 2.39 -6.45 5.38
CA ALA A 196 1.80 -6.26 4.06
C ALA A 196 1.92 -7.52 3.16
N VAL A 197 2.96 -8.34 3.37
CA VAL A 197 3.16 -9.59 2.63
C VAL A 197 2.25 -10.72 3.16
N GLU A 198 1.95 -10.76 4.45
CA GLU A 198 1.06 -11.78 5.05
C GLU A 198 -0.43 -11.55 4.72
N THR A 199 -0.86 -10.31 4.49
CA THR A 199 -2.26 -10.00 4.12
C THR A 199 -2.60 -10.22 2.65
N GLY A 200 -1.61 -10.63 1.83
CA GLY A 200 -1.75 -10.85 0.39
C GLY A 200 -1.81 -12.31 -0.07
N GLN A 201 -2.18 -13.25 0.83
CA GLN A 201 -2.42 -14.66 0.51
C GLN A 201 -3.88 -15.06 0.71
#